data_AF-A0A2A6ZYX5-F1
#
_entry.id   AF-A0A2A6ZYX5-F1
#
_cell.length_a   1.000
_cell.length_b   1.000
_cell.length_c   1.000
_cell.angle_alpha   90.00
_cell.angle_beta   90.00
_cell.angle_gamma   90.00
#
_symmetry.space_group_name_H-M   'P 1'
#
loop_
_entity.id
_entity.type
_entity.pdbx_description
1 polymer ?
#
loop_
_entity_poly.entity_id
_entity_poly.type
_entity_poly.pdbx_seq_one_letter_code
_entity_poly.pdbx_strand_id
1 'polypeptide(L)'
;MGIAGNEWGFQVGTLPKGARDKISDVPGVTVGHCTLADGVVQTGVTALLPHQGDIFHEKVLAASYVINGFGKTTGLVQIDELGTLETPILFTNTLSVGTAQTALVKYMLEKNPDICETTGSVNPVVCECNDCGLNDIRGLHVTEQHVFAALADCKADFAEGAVGAGRGMRCHGLKGGIGSASRVVELDGKPYTIGALVLSNHALFDDLIVAGTPIHTLLSDSIPPHEDKGSIITVLATDIPLSERQLRRLCRRALVGLSRTGSYCGNGSGEIVIAFTTANRVPHYSEKALLPMTLLHDDAINPLFRAVAECVEESVLSSLLHAETVTGNHGQTFHSLTELLKNRA
;
A
#
# COMPACT_ATOMS: atom_id res chain seq x y z
N MET A 1 -1.06 -8.08 16.58
CA MET A 1 -0.09 -7.84 15.49
C MET A 1 -0.52 -8.71 14.33
N GLY A 2 -0.69 -8.12 13.15
CA GLY A 2 -1.44 -8.69 12.03
C GLY A 2 -2.89 -9.04 12.38
N ILE A 3 -3.55 -9.76 11.49
CA ILE A 3 -4.80 -10.46 11.82
C ILE A 3 -4.45 -11.52 12.86
N ALA A 4 -4.96 -11.34 14.09
CA ALA A 4 -4.80 -12.31 15.15
C ALA A 4 -5.66 -13.55 14.84
N GLY A 5 -5.08 -14.55 14.17
CA GLY A 5 -5.82 -15.73 13.68
C GLY A 5 -6.65 -16.44 14.76
N ASN A 6 -6.19 -16.44 16.02
CA ASN A 6 -6.93 -17.01 17.15
C ASN A 6 -8.22 -16.26 17.50
N GLU A 7 -8.32 -14.96 17.21
CA GLU A 7 -9.54 -14.17 17.45
C GLU A 7 -10.63 -14.51 16.42
N TRP A 8 -10.24 -14.78 15.18
CA TRP A 8 -11.19 -14.91 14.06
C TRP A 8 -11.42 -16.34 13.58
N GLY A 9 -10.63 -17.31 14.03
CA GLY A 9 -10.77 -18.72 13.67
C GLY A 9 -10.37 -19.05 12.23
N PHE A 10 -9.65 -18.15 11.55
CA PHE A 10 -9.09 -18.39 10.22
C PHE A 10 -7.63 -17.95 10.13
N GLN A 11 -6.93 -18.46 9.11
CA GLN A 11 -5.56 -18.09 8.77
C GLN A 11 -5.45 -17.86 7.26
N VAL A 12 -4.73 -16.80 6.88
CA VAL A 12 -4.41 -16.53 5.47
C VAL A 12 -3.08 -17.18 5.11
N GLY A 13 -3.08 -18.07 4.12
CA GLY A 13 -1.86 -18.69 3.61
C GLY A 13 -1.17 -19.62 4.61
N THR A 14 0.04 -20.06 4.26
CA THR A 14 0.81 -21.05 5.06
C THR A 14 2.23 -20.62 5.38
N LEU A 15 2.73 -19.53 4.78
CA LEU A 15 4.08 -19.07 5.06
C LEU A 15 4.17 -18.41 6.44
N PRO A 16 5.33 -18.50 7.13
CA PRO A 16 5.55 -17.80 8.39
C PRO A 16 5.38 -16.29 8.21
N LYS A 17 4.81 -15.62 9.21
CA LYS A 17 4.67 -14.16 9.26
C LYS A 17 5.92 -13.51 9.85
N GLY A 18 6.17 -12.25 9.49
CA GLY A 18 7.10 -11.42 10.23
C GLY A 18 6.59 -11.11 11.64
N ALA A 19 7.42 -10.46 12.46
CA ALA A 19 7.10 -10.25 13.88
C ALA A 19 5.89 -9.32 14.08
N ARG A 20 5.71 -8.32 13.20
CA ARG A 20 4.57 -7.40 13.23
C ARG A 20 3.43 -7.84 12.33
N ASP A 21 3.72 -8.71 11.37
CA ASP A 21 2.87 -9.02 10.23
C ASP A 21 2.47 -7.72 9.51
N LYS A 22 3.48 -6.90 9.19
CA LYS A 22 3.35 -5.60 8.52
C LYS A 22 4.51 -5.40 7.53
N ILE A 23 4.34 -4.50 6.57
CA ILE A 23 5.38 -4.17 5.58
C ILE A 23 6.70 -3.73 6.23
N SER A 24 6.63 -3.15 7.42
CA SER A 24 7.76 -2.70 8.24
C SER A 24 8.56 -3.82 8.90
N ASP A 25 8.16 -5.09 8.74
CA ASP A 25 9.03 -6.22 9.02
C ASP A 25 10.20 -6.29 8.01
N VAL A 26 10.08 -5.64 6.83
CA VAL A 26 11.22 -5.39 5.95
C VAL A 26 12.11 -4.31 6.59
N PRO A 27 13.39 -4.61 6.92
CA PRO A 27 14.23 -3.70 7.68
C PRO A 27 14.34 -2.30 7.06
N GLY A 28 14.16 -1.27 7.90
CA GLY A 28 14.27 0.14 7.51
C GLY A 28 12.97 0.76 6.97
N VAL A 29 12.00 -0.06 6.55
CA VAL A 29 10.70 0.43 6.05
C VAL A 29 9.86 0.97 7.21
N THR A 30 9.32 2.16 7.03
CA THR A 30 8.44 2.81 8.01
C THR A 30 7.25 3.45 7.33
N VAL A 31 6.14 3.55 8.05
CA VAL A 31 4.87 4.11 7.56
C VAL A 31 4.35 5.11 8.59
N GLY A 32 3.80 6.22 8.13
CA GLY A 32 3.25 7.29 8.98
C GLY A 32 1.95 7.83 8.40
N HIS A 33 1.12 8.40 9.27
CA HIS A 33 -0.23 8.85 8.90
C HIS A 33 -0.53 10.27 9.38
N CYS A 34 -1.30 10.99 8.57
CA CYS A 34 -2.06 12.16 9.00
C CYS A 34 -3.53 11.93 8.64
N THR A 35 -4.37 11.73 9.66
CA THR A 35 -5.80 11.42 9.51
C THR A 35 -6.64 12.67 9.73
N LEU A 36 -7.50 13.02 8.78
CA LEU A 36 -8.50 14.07 8.91
C LEU A 36 -9.88 13.42 9.09
N ALA A 37 -10.47 13.61 10.26
CA ALA A 37 -11.70 12.94 10.68
C ALA A 37 -12.68 13.92 11.33
N ASP A 38 -13.11 14.93 10.59
CA ASP A 38 -13.99 15.99 11.09
C ASP A 38 -15.24 16.15 10.23
N GLY A 39 -16.38 15.65 10.73
CA GLY A 39 -17.67 15.73 10.04
C GLY A 39 -17.62 15.15 8.63
N VAL A 40 -17.77 16.01 7.62
CA VAL A 40 -17.76 15.63 6.20
C VAL A 40 -16.34 15.45 5.63
N VAL A 41 -15.30 15.81 6.38
CA VAL A 41 -13.90 15.61 6.02
C VAL A 41 -13.43 14.28 6.58
N GLN A 42 -13.31 13.29 5.71
CA GLN A 42 -12.93 11.92 6.07
C GLN A 42 -11.82 11.44 5.13
N THR A 43 -10.62 12.01 5.27
CA THR A 43 -9.51 11.78 4.34
C THR A 43 -8.16 11.80 5.06
N GLY A 44 -7.05 11.81 4.33
CA GLY A 44 -5.74 11.91 4.94
C GLY A 44 -4.58 11.67 3.99
N VAL A 45 -3.42 11.56 4.60
CA VAL A 45 -2.17 11.21 3.94
C VAL A 45 -1.55 10.03 4.68
N THR A 46 -1.05 9.06 3.92
CA THR A 46 -0.12 8.04 4.43
C THR A 46 1.20 8.25 3.72
N ALA A 47 2.31 8.14 4.44
CA ALA A 47 3.66 8.18 3.89
C ALA A 47 4.37 6.86 4.17
N LEU A 48 5.15 6.38 3.20
CA LEU A 48 6.02 5.22 3.34
C LEU A 48 7.45 5.61 2.97
N LEU A 49 8.37 5.37 3.90
CA LEU A 49 9.80 5.52 3.66
C LEU A 49 10.41 4.13 3.40
N PRO A 50 11.11 3.93 2.26
CA PRO A 50 11.82 2.67 1.98
C PRO A 50 13.03 2.44 2.90
N HIS A 51 13.56 3.50 3.51
CA HIS A 51 14.59 3.51 4.55
C HIS A 51 14.67 4.89 5.21
N GLN A 52 15.44 5.00 6.29
CA GLN A 52 15.58 6.23 7.09
C GLN A 52 16.69 7.17 6.61
N GLY A 53 17.43 6.78 5.57
CA GLY A 53 18.53 7.55 5.01
C GLY A 53 18.06 8.54 3.96
N ASP A 54 19.01 9.02 3.17
CA ASP A 54 18.73 9.89 2.04
C ASP A 54 18.26 9.08 0.83
N ILE A 55 16.95 9.04 0.59
CA ILE A 55 16.37 8.22 -0.48
C ILE A 55 16.76 8.74 -1.87
N PHE A 56 17.03 10.04 -2.00
CA PHE A 56 17.43 10.61 -3.28
C PHE A 56 18.86 10.20 -3.61
N HIS A 57 19.77 10.28 -2.64
CA HIS A 57 21.17 9.91 -2.86
C HIS A 57 21.42 8.40 -2.79
N GLU A 58 20.61 7.64 -2.03
CA GLU A 58 20.73 6.19 -1.82
C GLU A 58 19.46 5.44 -2.26
N LYS A 59 19.11 5.60 -3.55
CA LYS A 59 17.90 5.05 -4.18
C LYS A 59 17.76 3.55 -3.96
N VAL A 60 16.52 3.06 -3.93
CA VAL A 60 16.23 1.62 -3.96
C VAL A 60 15.86 1.16 -5.36
N LEU A 61 16.18 -0.08 -5.72
CA LEU A 61 15.61 -0.68 -6.92
C LEU A 61 14.09 -0.85 -6.74
N ALA A 62 13.34 -0.46 -7.77
CA ALA A 62 11.89 -0.45 -7.76
C ALA A 62 11.31 -0.82 -9.13
N ALA A 63 10.05 -1.22 -9.16
CA ALA A 63 9.26 -1.40 -10.37
C ALA A 63 7.78 -1.12 -10.10
N SER A 64 7.04 -0.81 -11.15
CA SER A 64 5.58 -0.69 -11.10
C SER A 64 4.89 -1.65 -12.05
N TYR A 65 3.60 -1.90 -11.77
CA TYR A 65 2.69 -2.57 -12.68
C TYR A 65 1.27 -2.03 -12.51
N VAL A 66 0.68 -1.62 -13.63
CA VAL A 66 -0.72 -1.20 -13.72
C VAL A 66 -1.55 -2.42 -14.13
N ILE A 67 -2.40 -2.91 -13.24
CA ILE A 67 -3.36 -3.97 -13.54
C ILE A 67 -4.56 -3.36 -14.26
N ASN A 68 -5.11 -2.27 -13.72
CA ASN A 68 -6.10 -1.42 -14.38
C ASN A 68 -5.76 0.07 -14.16
N GLY A 69 -5.87 0.85 -15.23
CA GLY A 69 -5.32 2.21 -15.32
C GLY A 69 -6.27 3.32 -14.88
N PHE A 70 -7.37 3.04 -14.17
CA PHE A 70 -8.33 4.07 -13.76
C PHE A 70 -7.81 5.00 -12.62
N GLY A 71 -6.54 4.90 -12.23
CA GLY A 71 -5.91 5.72 -11.19
C GLY A 71 -5.10 6.92 -11.70
N LYS A 72 -4.76 7.85 -10.80
CA LYS A 72 -4.04 9.12 -11.07
C LYS A 72 -2.67 9.14 -10.37
N THR A 73 -2.07 7.98 -10.16
CA THR A 73 -0.74 7.83 -9.56
C THR A 73 0.35 8.52 -10.39
N THR A 74 1.28 9.20 -9.73
CA THR A 74 2.39 9.92 -10.35
C THR A 74 3.73 9.24 -10.09
N GLY A 75 4.72 9.52 -10.93
CA GLY A 75 6.10 9.05 -10.79
C GLY A 75 6.41 7.66 -11.38
N LEU A 76 5.39 6.94 -11.88
CA LEU A 76 5.55 5.58 -12.43
C LEU A 76 6.43 5.54 -13.70
N VAL A 77 6.36 6.56 -14.55
CA VAL A 77 7.11 6.60 -15.81
C VAL A 77 8.61 6.48 -15.58
N GLN A 78 9.16 7.23 -14.61
CA GLN A 78 10.59 7.17 -14.30
C GLN A 78 10.95 5.91 -13.48
N ILE A 79 10.04 5.37 -12.66
CA ILE A 79 10.25 4.05 -12.04
C ILE A 79 10.41 2.99 -13.14
N ASP A 80 9.56 3.01 -14.17
CA ASP A 80 9.59 1.99 -15.21
C ASP A 80 10.80 2.12 -16.16
N GLU A 81 11.30 3.34 -16.36
CA GLU A 81 12.49 3.65 -17.16
C GLU A 81 13.80 3.37 -16.40
N LEU A 82 13.93 3.87 -15.17
CA LEU A 82 15.18 3.83 -14.41
C LEU A 82 15.25 2.69 -13.39
N GLY A 83 14.15 1.98 -13.14
CA GLY A 83 14.10 0.87 -12.19
C GLY A 83 14.41 1.27 -10.75
N THR A 84 14.18 2.53 -10.37
CA THR A 84 14.54 3.06 -9.05
C THR A 84 13.45 3.94 -8.44
N LEU A 85 13.42 3.95 -7.10
CA LEU A 85 12.62 4.85 -6.28
C LEU A 85 13.56 5.76 -5.50
N GLU A 86 13.34 7.06 -5.63
CA GLU A 86 14.23 8.12 -5.10
C GLU A 86 13.53 9.10 -4.15
N THR A 87 12.29 8.78 -3.76
CA THR A 87 11.47 9.56 -2.82
C THR A 87 10.68 8.62 -1.90
N PRO A 88 10.16 9.11 -0.76
CA PRO A 88 9.06 8.46 -0.06
C PRO A 88 7.86 8.22 -0.99
N ILE A 89 7.07 7.18 -0.74
CA ILE A 89 5.79 6.96 -1.43
C ILE A 89 4.69 7.61 -0.59
N LEU A 90 3.94 8.53 -1.19
CA LEU A 90 2.76 9.11 -0.56
C LEU A 90 1.47 8.46 -1.06
N PHE A 91 0.47 8.42 -0.21
CA PHE A 91 -0.89 7.97 -0.53
C PHE A 91 -1.86 9.05 -0.05
N THR A 92 -2.89 9.35 -0.84
CA THR A 92 -3.95 10.30 -0.46
C THR A 92 -5.22 10.05 -1.29
N ASN A 93 -6.17 11.00 -1.29
CA ASN A 93 -7.34 10.94 -2.17
C ASN A 93 -7.04 11.43 -3.59
N THR A 94 -7.85 11.01 -4.56
CA THR A 94 -7.65 11.30 -6.00
C THR A 94 -7.40 12.77 -6.32
N LEU A 95 -8.17 13.68 -5.72
CA LEU A 95 -8.08 15.11 -6.06
C LEU A 95 -6.97 15.84 -5.29
N SER A 96 -6.30 15.15 -4.37
CA SER A 96 -5.20 15.70 -3.57
C SER A 96 -3.82 15.27 -4.06
N VAL A 97 -3.73 14.50 -5.15
CA VAL A 97 -2.44 14.08 -5.76
C VAL A 97 -1.54 15.28 -6.06
N GLY A 98 -2.09 16.35 -6.66
CA GLY A 98 -1.31 17.54 -6.99
C GLY A 98 -0.73 18.27 -5.76
N THR A 99 -1.53 18.37 -4.69
CA THR A 99 -1.08 18.95 -3.41
C THR A 99 0.02 18.10 -2.78
N ALA A 100 -0.19 16.78 -2.71
CA ALA A 100 0.79 15.85 -2.15
C ALA A 100 2.09 15.81 -2.96
N GLN A 101 1.99 15.88 -4.29
CA GLN A 101 3.15 15.94 -5.18
C GLN A 101 3.96 17.22 -4.95
N THR A 102 3.29 18.37 -4.85
CA THR A 102 3.95 19.65 -4.56
C THR A 102 4.65 19.63 -3.20
N ALA A 103 3.98 19.11 -2.17
CA ALA A 103 4.56 18.95 -0.84
C ALA A 103 5.77 18.01 -0.84
N LEU A 104 5.70 16.87 -1.56
CA LEU A 104 6.80 15.93 -1.67
C LEU A 104 8.01 16.55 -2.36
N VAL A 105 7.81 17.31 -3.44
CA VAL A 105 8.90 18.06 -4.09
C VAL A 105 9.55 19.01 -3.10
N LYS A 106 8.78 19.81 -2.35
CA LYS A 106 9.33 20.72 -1.33
C LYS A 106 10.11 19.97 -0.25
N TYR A 107 9.59 18.85 0.23
CA TYR A 107 10.27 17.99 1.19
C TYR A 107 11.63 17.50 0.66
N MET A 108 11.68 17.05 -0.59
CA MET A 108 12.91 16.56 -1.20
C MET A 108 13.91 17.68 -1.46
N LEU A 109 13.47 18.85 -1.91
CA LEU A 109 14.33 20.04 -2.11
C LEU A 109 14.93 20.54 -0.80
N GLU A 110 14.17 20.54 0.30
CA GLU A 110 14.69 20.91 1.62
C GLU A 110 15.78 19.96 2.09
N LYS A 111 15.61 18.65 1.85
CA LYS A 111 16.55 17.61 2.27
C LYS A 111 17.77 17.48 1.35
N ASN A 112 17.64 17.89 0.09
CA ASN A 112 18.65 17.72 -0.96
C ASN A 112 18.83 19.04 -1.71
N PRO A 113 19.64 19.97 -1.16
CA PRO A 113 19.82 21.31 -1.75
C PRO A 113 20.49 21.32 -3.13
N ASP A 114 21.04 20.19 -3.57
CA ASP A 114 21.72 20.04 -4.85
C ASP A 114 20.75 19.78 -6.02
N ILE A 115 19.52 19.30 -5.75
CA ILE A 115 18.49 19.08 -6.77
C ILE A 115 18.23 20.37 -7.53
N CYS A 116 18.30 20.30 -8.86
CA CYS A 116 18.17 21.44 -9.78
C CYS A 116 19.20 22.58 -9.61
N GLU A 117 20.15 22.48 -8.68
CA GLU A 117 21.24 23.44 -8.49
C GLU A 117 22.55 22.91 -9.09
N THR A 118 22.95 21.70 -8.68
CA THR A 118 24.15 21.02 -9.17
C THR A 118 23.87 19.64 -9.77
N THR A 119 22.64 19.14 -9.68
CA THR A 119 22.18 17.90 -10.31
C THR A 119 20.80 18.06 -10.95
N GLY A 120 20.26 16.95 -11.48
CA GLY A 120 18.95 16.89 -12.10
C GLY A 120 17.78 17.11 -11.13
N SER A 121 16.57 16.95 -11.66
CA SER A 121 15.31 17.05 -10.89
C SER A 121 15.05 15.81 -10.04
N VAL A 122 13.88 15.78 -9.40
CA VAL A 122 13.39 14.66 -8.57
C VAL A 122 12.05 14.14 -9.05
N ASN A 123 11.83 12.82 -8.91
CA ASN A 123 10.62 12.10 -9.25
C ASN A 123 9.76 11.80 -8.01
N PRO A 124 8.79 12.66 -7.67
CA PRO A 124 7.85 12.41 -6.57
C PRO A 124 6.88 11.28 -6.93
N VAL A 125 6.71 10.31 -6.02
CA VAL A 125 5.77 9.19 -6.18
C VAL A 125 4.57 9.37 -5.26
N VAL A 126 3.41 9.65 -5.87
CA VAL A 126 2.15 9.86 -5.14
C VAL A 126 1.07 8.96 -5.72
N CYS A 127 0.53 8.10 -4.86
CA CYS A 127 -0.55 7.17 -5.14
C CYS A 127 -1.88 7.67 -4.56
N GLU A 128 -3.00 7.13 -5.04
CA GLU A 128 -4.32 7.58 -4.59
C GLU A 128 -5.41 6.51 -4.67
N CYS A 129 -6.50 6.75 -3.94
CA CYS A 129 -7.80 6.14 -4.15
C CYS A 129 -8.90 7.21 -4.00
N ASN A 130 -10.09 6.95 -4.55
CA ASN A 130 -11.20 7.90 -4.48
C ASN A 130 -12.08 7.70 -3.23
N ASP A 131 -12.05 8.65 -2.30
CA ASP A 131 -12.84 8.61 -1.06
C ASP A 131 -14.17 9.39 -1.10
N CYS A 132 -14.66 9.76 -2.29
CA CYS A 132 -15.85 10.60 -2.44
C CYS A 132 -17.14 10.08 -1.80
N GLY A 133 -17.20 8.79 -1.46
CA GLY A 133 -18.34 8.20 -0.73
C GLY A 133 -18.45 8.68 0.71
N LEU A 134 -17.33 8.87 1.42
CA LEU A 134 -17.32 9.36 2.81
C LEU A 134 -16.77 10.78 2.95
N ASN A 135 -15.96 11.25 2.00
CA ASN A 135 -15.26 12.50 2.10
C ASN A 135 -15.87 13.57 1.20
N ASP A 136 -15.87 14.82 1.65
CA ASP A 136 -15.97 15.99 0.77
C ASP A 136 -14.69 16.16 -0.06
N ILE A 137 -14.49 15.25 -1.02
CA ILE A 137 -13.28 15.22 -1.86
C ILE A 137 -13.11 16.51 -2.68
N ARG A 138 -14.22 17.21 -2.97
CA ARG A 138 -14.24 18.44 -3.77
C ARG A 138 -13.70 19.64 -2.99
N GLY A 139 -13.72 19.59 -1.67
CA GLY A 139 -13.20 20.65 -0.81
C GLY A 139 -11.66 20.70 -0.75
N LEU A 140 -10.95 19.70 -1.30
CA LEU A 140 -9.48 19.67 -1.36
C LEU A 140 -8.80 19.89 0.01
N HIS A 141 -9.29 19.19 1.03
CA HIS A 141 -8.92 19.42 2.45
C HIS A 141 -7.49 18.99 2.82
N VAL A 142 -6.81 18.22 1.97
CA VAL A 142 -5.41 17.85 2.21
C VAL A 142 -4.52 19.05 1.92
N THR A 143 -3.64 19.37 2.87
CA THR A 143 -2.67 20.48 2.78
C THR A 143 -1.25 19.93 2.76
N GLU A 144 -0.28 20.78 2.41
CA GLU A 144 1.13 20.40 2.48
C GLU A 144 1.56 20.03 3.91
N GLN A 145 1.03 20.72 4.92
CA GLN A 145 1.30 20.41 6.32
C GLN A 145 0.82 19.02 6.72
N HIS A 146 -0.29 18.54 6.17
CA HIS A 146 -0.76 17.17 6.40
C HIS A 146 0.22 16.14 5.81
N VAL A 147 0.85 16.45 4.68
CA VAL A 147 1.89 15.59 4.08
C VAL A 147 3.14 15.56 4.95
N PHE A 148 3.63 16.72 5.40
CA PHE A 148 4.78 16.79 6.30
C PHE A 148 4.51 16.08 7.63
N ALA A 149 3.30 16.20 8.17
CA ALA A 149 2.90 15.49 9.38
C ALA A 149 2.91 13.95 9.18
N ALA A 150 2.42 13.46 8.05
CA ALA A 150 2.47 12.02 7.73
C ALA A 150 3.91 11.51 7.58
N LEU A 151 4.79 12.29 6.93
CA LEU A 151 6.22 11.97 6.81
C LEU A 151 6.93 11.96 8.18
N ALA A 152 6.56 12.89 9.08
CA ALA A 152 7.12 12.96 10.43
C ALA A 152 6.62 11.85 11.37
N ASP A 153 5.43 11.28 11.11
CA ASP A 153 4.86 10.17 11.89
C ASP A 153 5.43 8.79 11.49
N CYS A 154 6.30 8.72 10.47
CA CYS A 154 6.80 7.45 9.95
C CYS A 154 7.54 6.63 11.01
N LYS A 155 7.04 5.42 11.27
CA LYS A 155 7.56 4.48 12.25
C LYS A 155 7.30 3.02 11.84
N ALA A 156 7.98 2.09 12.50
CA ALA A 156 7.83 0.66 12.20
C ALA A 156 6.47 0.10 12.67
N ASP A 157 5.96 0.56 13.80
CA ASP A 157 4.64 0.16 14.30
C ASP A 157 3.59 1.23 13.99
N PHE A 158 2.78 0.95 12.97
CA PHE A 158 1.80 1.89 12.42
C PHE A 158 0.39 1.29 12.44
N ALA A 159 -0.61 2.17 12.50
CA ALA A 159 -2.01 1.80 12.56
C ALA A 159 -2.55 1.31 11.19
N GLU A 160 -3.57 0.49 11.23
CA GLU A 160 -4.30 -0.01 10.04
C GLU A 160 -5.78 0.39 10.14
N GLY A 161 -6.56 0.13 9.09
CA GLY A 161 -7.96 0.48 8.99
C GLY A 161 -8.18 1.92 8.52
N ALA A 162 -9.09 2.63 9.19
CA ALA A 162 -9.58 3.95 8.81
C ALA A 162 -8.63 5.10 9.22
N VAL A 163 -7.37 5.02 8.83
CA VAL A 163 -6.30 5.99 9.17
C VAL A 163 -5.60 6.52 7.92
N GLY A 164 -4.99 7.70 8.03
CA GLY A 164 -4.25 8.35 6.94
C GLY A 164 -5.08 8.42 5.66
N ALA A 165 -4.47 8.02 4.53
CA ALA A 165 -5.17 7.95 3.24
C ALA A 165 -6.37 6.97 3.25
N GLY A 166 -6.39 6.00 4.16
CA GLY A 166 -7.47 5.00 4.28
C GLY A 166 -8.74 5.52 4.95
N ARG A 167 -8.72 6.74 5.50
CA ARG A 167 -9.81 7.26 6.34
C ARG A 167 -11.18 7.21 5.66
N GLY A 168 -11.29 7.69 4.42
CA GLY A 168 -12.55 7.73 3.67
C GLY A 168 -12.80 6.55 2.73
N MET A 169 -11.94 5.52 2.76
CA MET A 169 -12.01 4.42 1.79
C MET A 169 -13.06 3.36 2.14
N ARG A 170 -13.57 2.70 1.10
CA ARG A 170 -14.58 1.63 1.17
C ARG A 170 -14.14 0.42 0.36
N CYS A 171 -14.08 -0.75 0.98
CA CYS A 171 -13.68 -1.99 0.31
C CYS A 171 -14.77 -3.05 0.48
N HIS A 172 -15.16 -3.72 -0.61
CA HIS A 172 -16.28 -4.68 -0.64
C HIS A 172 -17.58 -4.08 -0.08
N GLY A 173 -17.82 -2.79 -0.33
CA GLY A 173 -18.95 -2.03 0.21
C GLY A 173 -18.93 -1.78 1.74
N LEU A 174 -17.97 -2.36 2.45
CA LEU A 174 -17.69 -2.13 3.87
C LEU A 174 -16.63 -1.05 4.05
N LYS A 175 -16.36 -0.67 5.30
CA LYS A 175 -15.24 0.23 5.57
C LYS A 175 -13.92 -0.47 5.21
N GLY A 176 -13.14 0.16 4.32
CA GLY A 176 -11.78 -0.23 3.97
C GLY A 176 -10.73 0.71 4.58
N GLY A 177 -9.53 0.73 4.00
CA GLY A 177 -8.48 1.66 4.40
C GLY A 177 -7.07 1.11 4.24
N ILE A 178 -6.21 1.40 5.21
CA ILE A 178 -4.83 0.88 5.22
C ILE A 178 -4.85 -0.56 5.74
N GLY A 179 -4.16 -1.46 5.05
CA GLY A 179 -3.89 -2.80 5.56
C GLY A 179 -2.50 -3.26 5.20
N SER A 180 -1.96 -4.18 5.98
CA SER A 180 -0.61 -4.66 5.83
C SER A 180 -0.46 -6.09 6.30
N ALA A 181 0.52 -6.78 5.74
CA ALA A 181 0.92 -8.14 6.12
C ALA A 181 2.38 -8.38 5.72
N SER A 182 2.99 -9.41 6.29
CA SER A 182 4.32 -9.84 5.86
C SER A 182 4.46 -11.37 5.86
N ARG A 183 5.40 -11.86 5.06
CA ARG A 183 5.81 -13.27 5.03
C ARG A 183 7.32 -13.39 5.03
N VAL A 184 7.78 -14.42 5.72
CA VAL A 184 9.19 -14.82 5.75
C VAL A 184 9.39 -16.00 4.80
N VAL A 185 10.43 -15.91 3.98
CA VAL A 185 10.88 -16.97 3.08
C VAL A 185 12.34 -17.30 3.39
N GLU A 186 12.71 -18.57 3.28
CA GLU A 186 14.09 -19.00 3.47
C GLU A 186 14.80 -19.14 2.11
N LEU A 187 15.95 -18.50 1.96
CA LEU A 187 16.82 -18.61 0.78
C LEU A 187 18.25 -18.86 1.26
N ASP A 188 18.89 -19.91 0.75
CA ASP A 188 20.25 -20.32 1.16
C ASP A 188 20.45 -20.41 2.69
N GLY A 189 19.44 -20.93 3.40
CA GLY A 189 19.45 -21.09 4.86
C GLY A 189 19.30 -19.77 5.64
N LYS A 190 18.93 -18.66 4.98
CA LYS A 190 18.72 -17.36 5.61
C LYS A 190 17.28 -16.90 5.45
N PRO A 191 16.66 -16.33 6.51
CA PRO A 191 15.34 -15.75 6.41
C PRO A 191 15.40 -14.40 5.68
N TYR A 192 14.43 -14.18 4.81
CA TYR A 192 14.16 -12.92 4.13
C TYR A 192 12.68 -12.60 4.25
N THR A 193 12.33 -11.33 4.12
CA THR A 193 10.97 -10.83 4.32
C THR A 193 10.41 -10.24 3.04
N ILE A 194 9.15 -10.54 2.76
CA ILE A 194 8.30 -9.78 1.85
C ILE A 194 7.18 -9.16 2.67
N GLY A 195 6.97 -7.87 2.51
CA GLY A 195 5.90 -7.12 3.15
C GLY A 195 4.98 -6.49 2.11
N ALA A 196 3.69 -6.37 2.43
CA ALA A 196 2.73 -5.62 1.63
C ALA A 196 2.03 -4.55 2.46
N LEU A 197 1.73 -3.41 1.84
CA LEU A 197 0.81 -2.39 2.33
C LEU A 197 -0.20 -2.09 1.24
N VAL A 198 -1.47 -2.05 1.59
CA VAL A 198 -2.57 -1.73 0.68
C VAL A 198 -3.34 -0.51 1.16
N LEU A 199 -3.82 0.27 0.20
CA LEU A 199 -4.91 1.24 0.37
C LEU A 199 -6.15 0.65 -0.31
N SER A 200 -7.03 0.01 0.46
CA SER A 200 -8.16 -0.75 -0.06
C SER A 200 -9.40 0.13 -0.25
N ASN A 201 -9.88 0.23 -1.48
CA ASN A 201 -11.07 1.00 -1.83
C ASN A 201 -11.87 0.32 -2.95
N HIS A 202 -11.91 -1.02 -3.04
CA HIS A 202 -12.34 -1.75 -4.25
C HIS A 202 -13.29 -2.91 -3.98
N ALA A 203 -13.83 -3.48 -5.06
CA ALA A 203 -14.61 -4.71 -5.14
C ALA A 203 -16.01 -4.65 -4.49
N LEU A 204 -16.79 -5.71 -4.75
CA LEU A 204 -18.18 -5.86 -4.31
C LEU A 204 -18.30 -6.73 -3.06
N PHE A 205 -19.26 -6.42 -2.21
CA PHE A 205 -19.56 -7.22 -1.02
C PHE A 205 -19.84 -8.68 -1.34
N ASP A 206 -20.70 -8.95 -2.32
CA ASP A 206 -21.12 -10.33 -2.64
C ASP A 206 -19.97 -11.22 -3.13
N ASP A 207 -18.90 -10.60 -3.61
CA ASP A 207 -17.69 -11.30 -4.06
C ASP A 207 -16.67 -11.49 -2.92
N LEU A 208 -16.86 -10.88 -1.74
CA LEU A 208 -15.90 -10.94 -0.65
C LEU A 208 -15.63 -12.38 -0.20
N ILE A 209 -14.37 -12.76 -0.24
CA ILE A 209 -13.86 -14.05 0.25
C ILE A 209 -12.93 -13.77 1.43
N VAL A 210 -13.25 -14.32 2.60
CA VAL A 210 -12.45 -14.22 3.82
C VAL A 210 -11.70 -15.54 4.02
N ALA A 211 -10.40 -15.54 3.73
CA ALA A 211 -9.51 -16.70 3.85
C ALA A 211 -10.10 -17.99 3.22
N GLY A 212 -10.61 -17.86 1.99
CA GLY A 212 -11.25 -18.96 1.24
C GLY A 212 -12.72 -19.20 1.56
N THR A 213 -13.32 -18.47 2.52
CA THR A 213 -14.74 -18.59 2.87
C THR A 213 -15.54 -17.42 2.28
N PRO A 214 -16.53 -17.66 1.41
CA PRO A 214 -17.41 -16.60 0.90
C PRO A 214 -18.14 -15.88 2.03
N ILE A 215 -18.32 -14.56 1.92
CA ILE A 215 -18.89 -13.72 2.99
C ILE A 215 -20.27 -14.18 3.43
N HIS A 216 -21.11 -14.65 2.50
CA HIS A 216 -22.46 -15.15 2.76
C HIS A 216 -22.50 -16.47 3.57
N THR A 217 -21.36 -17.13 3.76
CA THR A 217 -21.23 -18.25 4.71
C THR A 217 -20.94 -17.75 6.13
N LEU A 218 -20.44 -16.52 6.26
CA LEU A 218 -20.05 -15.91 7.53
C LEU A 218 -21.12 -14.97 8.08
N LEU A 219 -21.81 -14.23 7.22
CA LEU A 219 -22.82 -13.24 7.57
C LEU A 219 -24.13 -13.54 6.85
N SER A 220 -25.25 -13.37 7.54
CA SER A 220 -26.59 -13.32 6.93
C SER A 220 -27.00 -11.91 6.51
N ASP A 221 -26.23 -10.90 6.94
CA ASP A 221 -26.47 -9.50 6.58
C ASP A 221 -26.28 -9.30 5.07
N SER A 222 -27.18 -8.50 4.49
CA SER A 222 -26.99 -7.91 3.18
C SER A 222 -26.73 -6.42 3.33
N ILE A 223 -25.75 -5.92 2.59
CA ILE A 223 -25.56 -4.47 2.45
C ILE A 223 -26.27 -3.99 1.18
N PRO A 224 -26.63 -2.69 1.09
CA PRO A 224 -27.24 -2.15 -0.12
C PRO A 224 -26.39 -2.43 -1.38
N PRO A 225 -27.02 -2.73 -2.53
CA PRO A 225 -26.32 -2.89 -3.79
C PRO A 225 -25.44 -1.68 -4.10
N HIS A 226 -24.23 -1.93 -4.56
CA HIS A 226 -23.26 -0.90 -4.94
C HIS A 226 -22.47 -1.39 -6.15
N GLU A 227 -21.81 -0.45 -6.83
CA GLU A 227 -20.95 -0.75 -7.97
C GLU A 227 -19.48 -0.72 -7.57
N ASP A 228 -18.67 -1.54 -8.25
CA ASP A 228 -17.21 -1.48 -8.17
C ASP A 228 -16.68 -0.32 -9.02
N LYS A 229 -16.62 0.85 -8.37
CA LYS A 229 -15.96 2.07 -8.88
C LYS A 229 -14.75 2.43 -8.03
N GLY A 230 -14.14 1.39 -7.48
CA GLY A 230 -13.18 1.50 -6.42
C GLY A 230 -11.78 1.89 -6.87
N SER A 231 -10.77 1.55 -6.08
CA SER A 231 -9.35 1.49 -6.46
C SER A 231 -8.58 0.72 -5.39
N ILE A 232 -7.40 0.20 -5.72
CA ILE A 232 -6.47 -0.29 -4.71
C ILE A 232 -5.04 -0.01 -5.14
N ILE A 233 -4.29 0.59 -4.22
CA ILE A 233 -2.84 0.71 -4.34
C ILE A 233 -2.21 -0.39 -3.50
N THR A 234 -1.29 -1.14 -4.09
CA THR A 234 -0.46 -2.13 -3.38
C THR A 234 1.00 -1.72 -3.44
N VAL A 235 1.66 -1.62 -2.30
CA VAL A 235 3.11 -1.50 -2.22
C VAL A 235 3.69 -2.78 -1.66
N LEU A 236 4.69 -3.33 -2.34
CA LEU A 236 5.47 -4.49 -1.92
C LEU A 236 6.89 -4.03 -1.54
N ALA A 237 7.38 -4.49 -0.40
CA ALA A 237 8.75 -4.29 0.03
C ALA A 237 9.42 -5.64 0.27
N THR A 238 10.73 -5.72 0.06
CA THR A 238 11.51 -6.90 0.43
C THR A 238 12.96 -6.56 0.74
N ASP A 239 13.64 -7.39 1.52
CA ASP A 239 15.09 -7.38 1.74
C ASP A 239 15.82 -8.41 0.86
N ILE A 240 15.12 -9.03 -0.08
CA ILE A 240 15.70 -9.97 -1.05
C ILE A 240 16.37 -9.18 -2.19
N PRO A 241 17.62 -9.48 -2.56
CA PRO A 241 18.29 -8.83 -3.70
C PRO A 241 17.62 -9.21 -5.02
N LEU A 242 16.88 -8.26 -5.61
CA LEU A 242 16.12 -8.43 -6.85
C LEU A 242 16.41 -7.30 -7.83
N SER A 243 16.30 -7.59 -9.13
CA SER A 243 16.31 -6.56 -10.17
C SER A 243 14.92 -5.95 -10.36
N GLU A 244 14.84 -4.80 -11.03
CA GLU A 244 13.59 -4.15 -11.45
C GLU A 244 12.68 -5.09 -12.27
N ARG A 245 13.25 -5.90 -13.17
CA ARG A 245 12.49 -6.95 -13.89
C ARG A 245 11.87 -7.96 -12.92
N GLN A 246 12.62 -8.42 -11.91
CA GLN A 246 12.12 -9.39 -10.93
C GLN A 246 11.05 -8.77 -10.01
N LEU A 247 11.25 -7.53 -9.56
CA LEU A 247 10.26 -6.74 -8.83
C LEU A 247 8.98 -6.55 -9.64
N ARG A 248 9.08 -6.28 -10.95
CA ARG A 248 7.91 -6.20 -11.85
C ARG A 248 7.16 -7.53 -11.92
N ARG A 249 7.87 -8.67 -11.88
CA ARG A 249 7.24 -10.01 -11.79
C ARG A 249 6.51 -10.20 -10.46
N LEU A 250 7.05 -9.70 -9.34
CA LEU A 250 6.35 -9.66 -8.05
C LEU A 250 5.08 -8.80 -8.13
N CYS A 251 5.15 -7.61 -8.73
CA CYS A 251 4.00 -6.73 -8.88
C CYS A 251 2.80 -7.45 -9.55
N ARG A 252 3.06 -8.25 -10.59
CA ARG A 252 2.03 -9.04 -11.28
C ARG A 252 1.37 -10.10 -10.39
N ARG A 253 2.01 -10.53 -9.30
CA ARG A 253 1.45 -11.51 -8.35
C ARG A 253 0.50 -10.89 -7.34
N ALA A 254 0.51 -9.57 -7.16
CA ALA A 254 -0.46 -8.90 -6.30
C ALA A 254 -1.91 -9.22 -6.75
N LEU A 255 -2.16 -9.30 -8.06
CA LEU A 255 -3.46 -9.69 -8.61
C LEU A 255 -3.95 -11.05 -8.06
N VAL A 256 -3.04 -12.00 -7.84
CA VAL A 256 -3.41 -13.31 -7.28
C VAL A 256 -3.96 -13.15 -5.86
N GLY A 257 -3.36 -12.29 -5.04
CA GLY A 257 -3.87 -11.97 -3.69
C GLY A 257 -5.20 -11.23 -3.74
N LEU A 258 -5.33 -10.22 -4.62
CA LEU A 258 -6.57 -9.47 -4.80
C LEU A 258 -7.75 -10.36 -5.21
N SER A 259 -7.55 -11.24 -6.20
CA SER A 259 -8.60 -12.17 -6.64
C SER A 259 -8.98 -13.20 -5.59
N ARG A 260 -8.07 -13.56 -4.68
CA ARG A 260 -8.37 -14.45 -3.53
C ARG A 260 -9.27 -13.79 -2.48
N THR A 261 -9.43 -12.48 -2.53
CA THR A 261 -10.41 -11.73 -1.73
C THR A 261 -11.71 -11.40 -2.48
N GLY A 262 -11.81 -11.76 -3.76
CA GLY A 262 -13.00 -11.51 -4.58
C GLY A 262 -12.87 -10.42 -5.63
N SER A 263 -11.70 -9.77 -5.77
CA SER A 263 -11.53 -8.72 -6.77
C SER A 263 -11.47 -9.27 -8.19
N TYR A 264 -12.28 -8.70 -9.07
CA TYR A 264 -12.24 -8.92 -10.51
C TYR A 264 -11.65 -7.73 -11.30
N CYS A 265 -11.14 -6.70 -10.61
CA CYS A 265 -10.57 -5.48 -11.19
C CYS A 265 -11.55 -4.74 -12.13
N GLY A 266 -12.64 -4.23 -11.56
CA GLY A 266 -13.70 -3.58 -12.34
C GLY A 266 -13.24 -2.35 -13.13
N ASN A 267 -13.97 -2.02 -14.20
CA ASN A 267 -13.60 -0.95 -15.14
C ASN A 267 -13.28 0.41 -14.47
N GLY A 268 -14.06 0.78 -13.45
CA GLY A 268 -13.87 2.05 -12.73
C GLY A 268 -12.80 2.02 -11.65
N SER A 269 -12.04 0.92 -11.53
CA SER A 269 -11.10 0.69 -10.44
C SER A 269 -9.65 0.87 -10.85
N GLY A 270 -8.89 1.67 -10.09
CA GLY A 270 -7.45 1.83 -10.30
C GLY A 270 -6.68 0.79 -9.50
N GLU A 271 -6.18 -0.27 -10.14
CA GLU A 271 -5.29 -1.26 -9.52
C GLU A 271 -3.84 -1.03 -9.92
N ILE A 272 -3.05 -0.45 -9.02
CA ILE A 272 -1.64 -0.12 -9.26
C ILE A 272 -0.78 -0.75 -8.18
N VAL A 273 0.33 -1.34 -8.61
CA VAL A 273 1.30 -2.01 -7.74
C VAL A 273 2.67 -1.36 -7.91
N ILE A 274 3.34 -1.07 -6.79
CA ILE A 274 4.74 -0.67 -6.75
C ILE A 274 5.49 -1.68 -5.89
N ALA A 275 6.64 -2.18 -6.35
CA ALA A 275 7.51 -3.05 -5.56
C ALA A 275 8.91 -2.45 -5.49
N PHE A 276 9.55 -2.55 -4.32
CA PHE A 276 10.95 -2.18 -4.15
C PHE A 276 11.71 -3.18 -3.28
N THR A 277 13.03 -3.22 -3.43
CA THR A 277 13.93 -3.97 -2.53
C THR A 277 14.87 -3.04 -1.77
N THR A 278 15.08 -3.33 -0.50
CA THR A 278 16.03 -2.61 0.37
C THR A 278 17.46 -3.14 0.26
N ALA A 279 17.67 -4.27 -0.43
CA ALA A 279 18.95 -4.98 -0.52
C ALA A 279 19.98 -4.29 -1.41
N ASN A 280 19.54 -3.72 -2.53
CA ASN A 280 20.40 -3.06 -3.51
C ASN A 280 20.18 -1.54 -3.45
N ARG A 281 21.24 -0.79 -3.13
CA ARG A 281 21.26 0.67 -3.13
C ARG A 281 21.89 1.18 -4.43
N VAL A 282 21.21 2.10 -5.09
CA VAL A 282 21.71 2.76 -6.30
C VAL A 282 22.12 4.19 -5.93
N PRO A 283 23.42 4.49 -5.87
CA PRO A 283 23.87 5.82 -5.50
C PRO A 283 23.54 6.82 -6.61
N HIS A 284 23.11 8.03 -6.23
CA HIS A 284 22.85 9.09 -7.20
C HIS A 284 24.13 9.53 -7.93
N TYR A 285 25.24 9.59 -7.21
CA TYR A 285 26.57 9.87 -7.73
C TYR A 285 27.46 8.64 -7.63
N SER A 286 28.23 8.37 -8.68
CA SER A 286 29.23 7.31 -8.67
C SER A 286 30.42 7.73 -9.52
N GLU A 287 31.63 7.55 -8.98
CA GLU A 287 32.87 7.67 -9.76
C GLU A 287 33.12 6.44 -10.66
N LYS A 288 32.33 5.37 -10.47
CA LYS A 288 32.44 4.11 -11.22
C LYS A 288 31.30 4.00 -12.23
N ALA A 289 31.64 3.68 -13.47
CA ALA A 289 30.68 3.36 -14.53
C ALA A 289 29.99 1.99 -14.32
N LEU A 290 30.59 1.08 -13.55
CA LEU A 290 30.08 -0.26 -13.29
C LEU A 290 29.82 -0.43 -11.79
N LEU A 291 28.61 -0.87 -11.46
CA LEU A 291 28.19 -1.18 -10.10
C LEU A 291 27.98 -2.69 -9.96
N PRO A 292 28.59 -3.36 -8.96
CA PRO A 292 28.27 -4.73 -8.65
C PRO A 292 26.89 -4.81 -7.97
N MET A 293 26.06 -5.77 -8.36
CA MET A 293 24.79 -6.05 -7.70
C MET A 293 24.61 -7.55 -7.49
N THR A 294 24.05 -7.92 -6.35
CA THR A 294 23.58 -9.29 -6.09
C THR A 294 22.15 -9.41 -6.55
N LEU A 295 21.79 -10.57 -7.11
CA LEU A 295 20.46 -10.86 -7.62
C LEU A 295 20.08 -12.30 -7.28
N LEU A 296 18.80 -12.52 -6.97
CA LEU A 296 18.21 -13.84 -6.86
C LEU A 296 18.26 -14.56 -8.21
N HIS A 297 18.62 -15.85 -8.21
CA HIS A 297 18.48 -16.70 -9.39
C HIS A 297 16.99 -16.91 -9.72
N ASP A 298 16.57 -16.69 -10.97
CA ASP A 298 15.15 -16.67 -11.34
C ASP A 298 14.39 -17.97 -11.02
N ASP A 299 15.04 -19.13 -11.07
CA ASP A 299 14.40 -20.43 -10.74
C ASP A 299 14.05 -20.53 -9.25
N ALA A 300 14.65 -19.70 -8.39
CA ALA A 300 14.35 -19.63 -6.96
C ALA A 300 13.21 -18.65 -6.61
N ILE A 301 12.55 -18.00 -7.59
CA ILE A 301 11.58 -16.92 -7.32
C ILE A 301 10.19 -17.39 -6.89
N ASN A 302 9.84 -18.66 -7.12
CA ASN A 302 8.46 -19.15 -6.88
C ASN A 302 7.96 -18.98 -5.44
N PRO A 303 8.77 -19.20 -4.38
CA PRO A 303 8.36 -18.90 -3.01
C PRO A 303 7.98 -17.43 -2.80
N LEU A 304 8.67 -16.50 -3.46
CA LEU A 304 8.36 -15.07 -3.37
C LEU A 304 7.01 -14.76 -4.02
N PHE A 305 6.68 -15.41 -5.14
CA PHE A 305 5.36 -15.24 -5.77
C PHE A 305 4.22 -15.70 -4.86
N ARG A 306 4.41 -16.78 -4.11
CA ARG A 306 3.44 -17.22 -3.09
C ARG A 306 3.36 -16.22 -1.94
N ALA A 307 4.51 -15.79 -1.42
CA ALA A 307 4.58 -14.80 -0.35
C ALA A 307 3.84 -13.50 -0.71
N VAL A 308 4.00 -13.00 -1.94
CA VAL A 308 3.24 -11.83 -2.43
C VAL A 308 1.73 -12.09 -2.43
N ALA A 309 1.27 -13.23 -2.95
CA ALA A 309 -0.16 -13.54 -2.97
C ALA A 309 -0.75 -13.60 -1.56
N GLU A 310 -0.07 -14.25 -0.61
CA GLU A 310 -0.51 -14.33 0.78
C GLU A 310 -0.46 -12.97 1.49
N CYS A 311 0.60 -12.17 1.28
CA CYS A 311 0.70 -10.84 1.87
C CYS A 311 -0.42 -9.92 1.38
N VAL A 312 -0.73 -9.94 0.08
CA VAL A 312 -1.76 -9.06 -0.48
C VAL A 312 -3.16 -9.49 -0.06
N GLU A 313 -3.47 -10.79 -0.09
CA GLU A 313 -4.73 -11.34 0.45
C GLU A 313 -4.92 -10.90 1.91
N GLU A 314 -3.91 -11.11 2.75
CA GLU A 314 -3.99 -10.76 4.16
C GLU A 314 -4.03 -9.26 4.41
N SER A 315 -3.32 -8.45 3.62
CA SER A 315 -3.35 -6.99 3.77
C SER A 315 -4.75 -6.43 3.47
N VAL A 316 -5.45 -6.95 2.47
CA VAL A 316 -6.83 -6.55 2.17
C VAL A 316 -7.75 -6.92 3.34
N LEU A 317 -7.68 -8.15 3.84
CA LEU A 317 -8.48 -8.58 4.98
C LEU A 317 -8.13 -7.79 6.26
N SER A 318 -6.85 -7.48 6.47
CA SER A 318 -6.37 -6.68 7.60
C SER A 318 -6.97 -5.28 7.56
N SER A 319 -7.06 -4.67 6.37
CA SER A 319 -7.69 -3.35 6.21
C SER A 319 -9.16 -3.34 6.60
N LEU A 320 -9.92 -4.41 6.29
CA LEU A 320 -11.34 -4.55 6.61
C LEU A 320 -11.56 -4.78 8.11
N LEU A 321 -10.70 -5.60 8.74
CA LEU A 321 -10.84 -5.98 10.15
C LEU A 321 -10.35 -4.88 11.11
N HIS A 322 -9.34 -4.10 10.74
CA HIS A 322 -8.88 -2.99 11.56
C HIS A 322 -9.70 -1.71 11.35
N ALA A 323 -10.57 -1.65 10.34
CA ALA A 323 -11.38 -0.46 10.08
C ALA A 323 -12.55 -0.33 11.07
N GLU A 324 -12.75 0.88 11.60
CA GLU A 324 -13.94 1.26 12.39
C GLU A 324 -15.08 1.72 11.48
N THR A 325 -16.33 1.62 11.93
CA THR A 325 -17.48 2.20 11.21
C THR A 325 -17.32 3.73 11.12
N VAL A 326 -17.49 4.29 9.92
CA VAL A 326 -17.39 5.75 9.70
C VAL A 326 -18.64 6.28 9.03
N THR A 327 -19.18 7.36 9.59
CA THR A 327 -20.17 8.21 8.94
C THR A 327 -19.49 9.47 8.44
N GLY A 328 -19.75 9.83 7.18
CA GLY A 328 -19.09 10.96 6.52
C GLY A 328 -20.06 11.86 5.76
N ASN A 329 -19.57 12.38 4.66
CA ASN A 329 -20.29 13.28 3.77
C ASN A 329 -21.66 12.71 3.36
N HIS A 330 -22.65 13.61 3.25
CA HIS A 330 -24.05 13.26 2.98
C HIS A 330 -24.70 12.26 3.96
N GLY A 331 -24.11 12.06 5.15
CA GLY A 331 -24.61 11.10 6.14
C GLY A 331 -24.42 9.63 5.71
N GLN A 332 -23.56 9.36 4.72
CA GLN A 332 -23.23 7.99 4.32
C GLN A 332 -22.44 7.30 5.44
N THR A 333 -22.77 6.04 5.70
CA THR A 333 -22.09 5.20 6.70
C THR A 333 -21.57 3.94 6.01
N PHE A 334 -20.30 3.63 6.23
CA PHE A 334 -19.73 2.33 5.86
C PHE A 334 -19.34 1.56 7.13
N HIS A 335 -19.86 0.34 7.23
CA HIS A 335 -19.77 -0.50 8.42
C HIS A 335 -18.45 -1.26 8.48
N SER A 336 -17.97 -1.46 9.70
CA SER A 336 -16.82 -2.31 10.01
C SER A 336 -17.16 -3.79 9.81
N LEU A 337 -16.28 -4.55 9.16
CA LEU A 337 -16.41 -6.00 9.07
C LEU A 337 -16.33 -6.65 10.47
N THR A 338 -15.48 -6.12 11.35
CA THR A 338 -15.27 -6.62 12.72
C THR A 338 -16.55 -6.51 13.55
N GLU A 339 -17.28 -5.41 13.45
CA GLU A 339 -18.56 -5.23 14.15
C GLU A 339 -19.60 -6.24 13.65
N LEU A 340 -19.71 -6.43 12.33
CA LEU A 340 -20.63 -7.41 11.74
C LEU A 340 -20.30 -8.84 12.17
N LEU A 341 -19.02 -9.23 12.16
CA LEU A 341 -18.59 -10.56 12.57
C LEU A 341 -18.79 -10.81 14.07
N LYS A 342 -18.61 -9.80 14.93
CA LYS A 342 -18.78 -9.93 16.39
C LYS A 342 -20.25 -10.01 16.81
N ASN A 343 -21.16 -9.35 16.09
CA ASN A 343 -22.61 -9.44 16.35
C ASN A 343 -23.21 -10.82 16.05
N ARG A 344 -22.41 -11.75 15.51
CA ARG A 344 -22.77 -13.16 15.27
C ARG A 344 -22.60 -14.06 16.50
N ALA A 345 -21.77 -13.67 17.47
CA ALA A 345 -21.41 -14.47 18.65
C ALA A 345 -22.39 -14.25 19.81
#